data_AF-A0A7J4T939-F1
#
_entry.id   AF-A0A7J4T939-F1
#
_cell.length_a   1.000
_cell.length_b   1.000
_cell.length_c   1.000
_cell.angle_alpha   90.00
_cell.angle_beta   90.00
_cell.angle_gamma   90.00
#
_symmetry.space_group_name_H-M   'P 1'
#
loop_
_entity.id
_entity.type
_entity.pdbx_description
1 polymer ?
#
loop_
_entity_poly.entity_id
_entity_poly.type
_entity_poly.pdbx_seq_one_letter_code
_entity_poly.pdbx_strand_id
1 'polypeptide(L)'
;MSMSKAQSWSFDVTLGVIIFLTAFISIFTLINHQQESNAGSIQAESSYLLNQMKAENSPLRIVQDNNVNESGLGELASLPYNDLKTQAGAKNDFCIYIEDADGNIILINDSMGIGSPDINVSGTPCG
;
A
#
# COMPACT_ATOMS: atom_id res chain seq x y z
N MET A 1 -59.59 8.07 26.41
CA MET A 1 -58.61 7.08 25.92
C MET A 1 -57.40 7.86 25.42
N SER A 2 -56.22 7.55 25.94
CA SER A 2 -55.01 8.39 25.92
C SER A 2 -54.45 8.62 24.50
N MET A 3 -54.53 9.86 24.00
CA MET A 3 -53.77 10.30 22.81
C MET A 3 -52.29 10.55 23.12
N SER A 4 -51.91 10.81 24.38
CA SER A 4 -50.53 11.21 24.70
C SER A 4 -49.52 10.07 24.65
N LYS A 5 -49.93 8.81 24.85
CA LYS A 5 -49.00 7.66 24.85
C LYS A 5 -48.51 7.28 23.45
N ALA A 6 -49.31 7.53 22.41
CA ALA A 6 -48.92 7.24 21.02
C ALA A 6 -47.90 8.25 20.48
N GLN A 7 -48.00 9.53 20.87
CA GLN A 7 -47.05 10.58 20.47
C GLN A 7 -45.66 10.38 21.09
N SER A 8 -45.56 9.99 22.36
CA SER A 8 -44.27 9.73 23.01
C SER A 8 -43.52 8.57 22.34
N TRP A 9 -44.23 7.53 21.93
CA TRP A 9 -43.62 6.38 21.26
C TRP A 9 -43.03 6.74 19.89
N SER A 10 -43.73 7.54 19.09
CA SER A 10 -43.19 8.03 17.82
C SER A 10 -41.98 8.95 17.99
N PHE A 11 -41.94 9.72 19.08
CA PHE A 11 -40.81 10.61 19.37
C PHE A 11 -39.56 9.82 19.77
N ASP A 12 -39.70 8.81 20.63
CA ASP A 12 -38.59 7.96 21.05
C ASP A 12 -37.99 7.17 19.89
N VAL A 13 -38.84 6.65 19.00
CA VAL A 13 -38.38 5.97 17.77
C VAL A 13 -37.63 6.93 16.86
N THR A 14 -38.15 8.14 16.66
CA THR A 14 -37.51 9.16 15.81
C THR A 14 -36.16 9.59 16.40
N LEU A 15 -36.10 9.82 17.71
CA LEU A 15 -34.88 10.20 18.41
C LEU A 15 -33.83 9.08 18.33
N GLY A 16 -34.24 7.82 18.50
CA GLY A 16 -33.37 6.66 18.34
C GLY A 16 -32.76 6.57 16.94
N VAL A 17 -33.55 6.81 15.89
CA VAL A 17 -33.07 6.82 14.49
C VAL A 17 -32.05 7.94 14.26
N ILE A 18 -32.28 9.14 14.80
CA ILE A 18 -31.34 10.26 14.65
C ILE A 18 -30.00 9.96 15.32
N ILE A 19 -30.03 9.43 16.54
CA ILE A 19 -28.82 9.05 17.28
C ILE A 19 -28.07 7.95 16.51
N PHE A 20 -28.78 6.94 16.02
CA PHE A 20 -28.20 5.86 15.24
C PHE A 20 -27.55 6.36 13.94
N LEU A 21 -28.24 7.21 13.16
CA LEU A 21 -27.68 7.77 11.93
C LEU A 21 -26.46 8.64 12.21
N THR A 22 -26.49 9.43 13.28
CA THR A 22 -25.34 10.26 13.66
C THR A 22 -24.13 9.39 14.01
N ALA A 23 -24.31 8.38 14.86
CA ALA A 23 -23.25 7.45 15.23
C ALA A 23 -22.72 6.68 14.00
N PHE A 24 -23.62 6.23 13.12
CA PHE A 24 -23.26 5.53 11.90
C PHE A 24 -22.43 6.41 10.96
N ILE A 25 -22.84 7.66 10.73
CA ILE A 25 -22.11 8.62 9.91
C ILE A 25 -20.73 8.89 10.52
N SER A 26 -20.64 9.13 11.83
CA SER A 26 -19.35 9.38 12.51
C SER A 26 -18.39 8.19 12.41
N ILE A 27 -18.88 6.95 12.54
CA ILE A 27 -18.03 5.77 12.37
C ILE A 27 -17.59 5.65 10.90
N PHE A 28 -18.51 5.86 9.96
CA PHE A 28 -18.21 5.76 8.54
C PHE A 28 -17.18 6.80 8.08
N THR A 29 -17.25 8.03 8.59
CA THR A 29 -16.26 9.07 8.27
C THR A 29 -14.88 8.73 8.83
N LEU A 30 -14.80 8.17 10.04
CA LEU A 30 -13.52 7.75 10.63
C LEU A 30 -12.86 6.61 9.86
N ILE A 31 -13.65 5.61 9.43
CA ILE A 31 -13.14 4.48 8.63
C ILE A 31 -12.61 4.97 7.27
N ASN A 32 -13.36 5.82 6.58
CA ASN A 32 -12.95 6.30 5.25
C ASN A 32 -11.73 7.21 5.29
N HIS A 33 -11.57 8.01 6.35
CA HIS A 33 -10.42 8.89 6.48
C HIS A 33 -9.09 8.11 6.64
N GLN A 34 -9.10 6.96 7.32
CA GLN A 34 -7.93 6.10 7.44
C GLN A 34 -7.55 5.41 6.13
N GLN A 35 -8.51 5.16 5.25
CA GLN A 35 -8.25 4.44 4.00
C GLN A 35 -7.56 5.33 2.96
N GLU A 36 -7.98 6.59 2.84
CA GLU A 36 -7.32 7.56 1.95
C GLU A 36 -5.91 7.94 2.41
N SER A 37 -5.68 8.07 3.74
CA SER A 37 -4.35 8.43 4.25
C SER A 37 -3.30 7.36 3.93
N ASN A 38 -3.70 6.08 4.00
CA ASN A 38 -2.78 4.97 3.79
C ASN A 38 -2.45 4.78 2.31
N ALA A 39 -3.45 4.82 1.41
CA ALA A 39 -3.21 4.70 -0.03
C ALA A 39 -2.32 5.84 -0.56
N GLY A 40 -2.57 7.08 -0.12
CA GLY A 40 -1.73 8.22 -0.50
C GLY A 40 -0.28 8.07 -0.01
N SER A 41 -0.08 7.57 1.21
CA SER A 41 1.26 7.34 1.75
C SER A 41 2.04 6.24 1.00
N ILE A 42 1.36 5.15 0.61
CA ILE A 42 1.97 4.05 -0.15
C ILE A 42 2.38 4.50 -1.55
N GLN A 43 1.53 5.29 -2.22
CA GLN A 43 1.84 5.80 -3.55
C GLN A 43 3.03 6.79 -3.51
N ALA A 44 3.07 7.65 -2.50
CA ALA A 44 4.18 8.57 -2.29
C ALA A 44 5.50 7.83 -2.04
N GLU A 45 5.47 6.77 -1.24
CA GLU A 45 6.62 5.92 -0.96
C GLU A 45 7.08 5.14 -2.19
N SER A 46 6.14 4.57 -2.96
CA SER A 46 6.46 3.87 -4.22
C SER A 46 7.15 4.82 -5.21
N SER A 47 6.66 6.05 -5.32
CA SER A 47 7.27 7.08 -6.16
C SER A 47 8.67 7.48 -5.68
N TYR A 48 8.86 7.56 -4.35
CA TYR A 48 10.16 7.80 -3.75
C TYR A 48 11.16 6.68 -4.07
N LEU A 49 10.75 5.41 -3.92
CA LEU A 49 11.59 4.25 -4.25
C LEU A 49 11.98 4.21 -5.73
N LEU A 50 11.03 4.46 -6.63
CA LEU A 50 11.31 4.54 -8.07
C LEU A 50 12.29 5.67 -8.42
N ASN A 51 12.20 6.80 -7.72
CA ASN A 51 13.15 7.90 -7.90
C ASN A 51 14.54 7.54 -7.38
N GLN A 52 14.64 6.80 -6.27
CA GLN A 52 15.91 6.28 -5.78
C GLN A 52 16.55 5.33 -6.82
N MET A 53 15.78 4.45 -7.43
CA MET A 53 16.29 3.53 -8.46
C MET A 53 16.86 4.21 -9.71
N LYS A 54 16.47 5.45 -9.98
CA LYS A 54 16.92 6.26 -11.12
C LYS A 54 18.00 7.27 -10.76
N ALA A 55 18.12 7.65 -9.49
CA ALA A 55 19.02 8.70 -9.05
C ALA A 55 20.48 8.25 -9.12
N GLU A 56 21.35 9.10 -9.69
CA GLU A 56 22.75 8.75 -9.95
C GLU A 56 23.57 8.41 -8.70
N ASN A 57 23.20 9.00 -7.56
CA ASN A 57 23.88 8.85 -6.27
C ASN A 57 23.10 7.97 -5.28
N SER A 58 22.14 7.18 -5.76
CA SER A 58 21.37 6.29 -4.88
C SER A 58 22.05 4.94 -4.73
N PRO A 59 22.08 4.36 -3.52
CA PRO A 59 22.50 2.97 -3.33
C PRO A 59 21.55 1.97 -4.01
N LEU A 60 20.32 2.37 -4.36
CA LEU A 60 19.35 1.52 -5.03
C LEU A 60 19.37 1.66 -6.56
N ARG A 61 20.36 2.35 -7.12
CA ARG A 61 20.37 2.67 -8.55
C ARG A 61 20.48 1.41 -9.40
N ILE A 62 19.36 1.04 -10.03
CA ILE A 62 19.27 -0.07 -11.00
C ILE A 62 18.95 0.41 -12.40
N VAL A 63 18.61 1.69 -12.59
CA VAL A 63 18.34 2.26 -13.91
C VAL A 63 19.49 3.18 -14.31
N GLN A 64 20.13 2.89 -15.44
CA GLN A 64 21.16 3.72 -16.05
C GLN A 64 20.88 3.86 -17.54
N ASP A 65 20.86 5.11 -18.04
CA ASP A 65 20.61 5.40 -19.46
C ASP A 65 19.36 4.73 -20.03
N ASN A 66 18.29 4.70 -19.21
CA ASN A 66 17.01 4.06 -19.51
C ASN A 66 17.08 2.54 -19.72
N ASN A 67 18.16 1.90 -19.27
CA ASN A 67 18.34 0.46 -19.22
C ASN A 67 18.47 -0.01 -17.77
N VAL A 68 18.08 -1.25 -17.52
CA VAL A 68 18.31 -1.90 -16.22
C VAL A 68 19.77 -2.33 -16.16
N ASN A 69 20.47 -1.89 -15.11
CA ASN A 69 21.80 -2.36 -14.79
C ASN A 69 21.69 -3.73 -14.11
N GLU A 70 21.91 -4.80 -14.89
CA GLU A 70 21.81 -6.18 -14.41
C GLU A 70 22.73 -6.48 -13.23
N SER A 71 23.93 -5.89 -13.18
CA SER A 71 24.85 -6.13 -12.06
C SER A 71 24.33 -5.49 -10.78
N GLY A 72 23.83 -4.25 -10.87
CA GLY A 72 23.20 -3.56 -9.74
C GLY A 72 21.93 -4.25 -9.25
N LEU A 73 21.14 -4.80 -10.18
CA LEU A 73 19.96 -5.59 -9.85
C LEU A 73 20.33 -6.89 -9.11
N GLY A 74 21.38 -7.59 -9.57
CA GLY A 74 21.88 -8.80 -8.91
C GLY A 74 22.45 -8.53 -7.51
N GLU A 75 23.14 -7.40 -7.32
CA GLU A 75 23.62 -6.95 -6.01
C GLU A 75 22.44 -6.69 -5.06
N LEU A 76 21.40 -5.97 -5.51
CA LEU A 76 20.20 -5.71 -4.71
C LEU A 76 19.42 -6.99 -4.39
N ALA A 77 19.31 -7.91 -5.34
CA ALA A 77 18.66 -9.20 -5.13
C ALA A 77 19.40 -10.09 -4.12
N SER A 78 20.70 -9.84 -3.92
CA SER A 78 21.52 -10.57 -2.95
C SER A 78 21.45 -9.99 -1.54
N LEU A 79 20.86 -8.80 -1.35
CA LEU A 79 20.72 -8.17 -0.04
C LEU A 79 19.58 -8.78 0.76
N PRO A 80 19.76 -9.04 2.06
CA PRO A 80 18.65 -9.38 2.94
C PRO A 80 17.59 -8.29 2.94
N TYR A 81 16.32 -8.68 2.95
CA TYR A 81 15.19 -7.74 2.85
C TYR A 81 15.25 -6.61 3.90
N ASN A 82 15.63 -6.91 5.14
CA ASN A 82 15.72 -5.91 6.21
C ASN A 82 16.79 -4.84 5.92
N ASP A 83 17.91 -5.24 5.32
CA ASP A 83 19.00 -4.32 4.96
C ASP A 83 18.57 -3.48 3.76
N LEU A 84 17.93 -4.10 2.77
CA LEU A 84 17.35 -3.43 1.62
C LEU A 84 16.31 -2.38 2.05
N LYS A 85 15.38 -2.76 2.95
CA LYS A 85 14.33 -1.86 3.48
C LYS A 85 14.93 -0.66 4.20
N THR A 86 16.00 -0.90 4.97
CA THR A 86 16.73 0.16 5.69
C THR A 86 17.45 1.09 4.73
N GLN A 87 18.18 0.56 3.74
CA GLN A 87 18.85 1.36 2.71
C GLN A 87 17.86 2.15 1.86
N ALA A 88 16.69 1.57 1.59
CA ALA A 88 15.62 2.20 0.84
C ALA A 88 14.89 3.30 1.62
N GLY A 89 15.10 3.40 2.94
CA GLY A 89 14.34 4.33 3.78
C GLY A 89 12.83 4.04 3.78
N ALA A 90 12.44 2.82 3.43
CA ALA A 90 11.05 2.42 3.33
C ALA A 90 10.46 2.14 4.71
N LYS A 91 9.27 2.68 4.95
CA LYS A 91 8.49 2.44 6.17
C LYS A 91 7.58 1.24 5.99
N ASN A 92 6.96 1.13 4.83
CA ASN A 92 6.06 0.04 4.50
C ASN A 92 6.81 -1.11 3.85
N ASP A 93 6.16 -2.27 3.82
CA ASP A 93 6.67 -3.39 3.04
C ASP A 93 6.48 -3.10 1.54
N PHE A 94 7.44 -3.56 0.74
CA PHE A 94 7.44 -3.31 -0.70
C PHE A 94 8.00 -4.53 -1.46
N CYS A 95 7.67 -4.58 -2.74
CA CYS A 95 8.18 -5.53 -3.70
C CYS A 95 8.58 -4.78 -4.97
N ILE A 96 9.77 -5.09 -5.47
CA ILE A 96 10.30 -4.57 -6.73
C ILE A 96 10.27 -5.72 -7.73
N TYR A 97 9.50 -5.59 -8.80
CA TYR A 97 9.47 -6.57 -9.88
C TYR A 97 9.63 -5.85 -11.22
N ILE A 98 10.04 -6.60 -12.24
CA ILE A 98 10.23 -6.09 -13.59
C ILE A 98 9.20 -6.75 -14.50
N GLU A 99 8.58 -5.94 -15.36
CA GLU A 99 7.56 -6.36 -16.31
C GLU A 99 8.06 -6.07 -17.73
N ASP A 100 7.81 -6.99 -18.66
CA ASP A 100 8.08 -6.76 -20.08
C ASP A 100 6.97 -5.94 -20.75
N ALA A 101 7.11 -5.69 -22.06
CA ALA A 101 6.12 -4.91 -22.82
C ALA A 101 4.75 -5.60 -22.98
N ASP A 102 4.71 -6.93 -22.79
CA ASP A 102 3.52 -7.77 -22.93
C ASP A 102 2.82 -7.99 -21.57
N GLY A 103 3.41 -7.48 -20.49
CA GLY A 103 2.89 -7.57 -19.13
C GLY A 103 3.37 -8.78 -18.33
N ASN A 104 4.38 -9.50 -18.82
CA ASN A 104 4.92 -10.67 -18.13
C ASN A 104 6.00 -10.24 -17.12
N ILE A 105 5.98 -10.88 -15.95
CA ILE A 105 6.98 -10.65 -14.91
C ILE A 105 8.27 -11.40 -15.27
N ILE A 106 9.38 -10.66 -15.27
CA ILE A 106 10.73 -11.20 -15.48
C ILE A 106 11.28 -11.65 -14.13
N LEU A 107 11.68 -12.92 -14.03
CA LEU A 107 12.27 -13.48 -12.81
C LEU A 107 13.66 -12.88 -12.55
N ILE A 108 13.94 -12.59 -11.28
CA ILE A 108 15.21 -12.06 -10.78
C ILE A 108 15.79 -13.13 -9.84
N ASN A 109 16.86 -13.82 -10.24
CA ASN A 109 17.47 -14.91 -9.48
C ASN A 109 16.46 -15.99 -9.02
N ASP A 110 15.59 -16.45 -9.93
CA ASP A 110 14.50 -17.40 -9.67
C ASP A 110 13.37 -16.90 -8.74
N SER A 111 13.41 -15.64 -8.32
CA SER A 111 12.34 -14.96 -7.55
C SER A 111 11.49 -14.07 -8.45
N MET A 112 10.24 -13.82 -8.05
CA MET A 112 9.31 -12.93 -8.77
C MET A 112 9.69 -11.45 -8.64
N GLY A 113 10.51 -11.11 -7.65
CA GLY A 113 10.97 -9.77 -7.41
C GLY A 113 12.04 -9.71 -6.32
N ILE A 114 12.29 -8.49 -5.83
CA ILE A 114 13.16 -8.19 -4.71
C ILE A 114 12.33 -7.42 -3.68
N GLY A 115 12.12 -8.00 -2.51
CA GLY A 115 11.28 -7.36 -1.49
C GLY A 115 10.81 -8.29 -0.39
N SER A 116 9.68 -7.92 0.23
CA SER A 116 9.12 -8.69 1.34
C SER A 116 8.54 -10.03 0.87
N PRO A 117 8.83 -11.16 1.56
CA PRO A 117 8.18 -12.44 1.28
C PRO A 117 6.68 -12.43 1.60
N ASP A 118 6.21 -11.46 2.38
CA ASP A 118 4.80 -11.32 2.76
C ASP A 118 3.93 -10.69 1.65
N ILE A 119 4.57 -10.17 0.60
CA ILE A 119 3.89 -9.59 -0.56
C ILE A 119 3.86 -10.61 -1.69
N ASN A 120 2.66 -10.92 -2.17
CA ASN A 120 2.46 -11.81 -3.31
C ASN A 120 2.33 -11.03 -4.60
N VAL A 121 3.10 -11.43 -5.62
CA VAL A 121 2.96 -10.97 -7.01
C VAL A 121 2.48 -12.17 -7.83
N SER A 122 1.30 -12.04 -8.44
CA SER A 122 0.68 -13.14 -9.21
C SER A 122 0.52 -14.46 -8.44
N GLY A 123 0.32 -14.40 -7.13
CA GLY A 123 0.11 -15.56 -6.27
C GLY A 123 1.40 -16.22 -5.75
N THR A 124 2.57 -15.65 -6.06
CA THR A 124 3.87 -16.13 -5.62
C THR A 124 4.53 -15.06 -4.74
N PRO A 125 5.22 -15.44 -3.63
CA PRO A 125 5.98 -14.51 -2.81
C PRO A 125 7.01 -13.72 -3.63
N CYS A 126 7.20 -12.45 -3.27
CA CYS A 126 8.13 -11.56 -3.98
C CYS A 126 9.60 -11.95 -3.77
N GLY A 127 10.01 -12.15 -2.50
CA GLY A 127 11.39 -12.39 -2.08
C GLY A 127 11.59 -13.73 -1.37
#